data_AF-A0A096ANU3-F1
#
_entry.id   AF-A0A096ANU3-F1
#
_cell.length_a   1.000
_cell.length_b   1.000
_cell.length_c   1.000
_cell.angle_alpha   90.00
_cell.angle_beta   90.00
_cell.angle_gamma   90.00
#
_symmetry.space_group_name_H-M   'P 1'
#
loop_
_entity.id
_entity.type
_entity.pdbx_description
1 polymer ?
#
loop_
_entity_poly.entity_id
_entity_poly.type
_entity_poly.pdbx_seq_one_letter_code
_entity_poly.pdbx_strand_id
1 'polypeptide(L)'
;MSRLSDLYKAMETLRKEGLSLDEDLERQVTDLEENIIKKEILPTVTEKIAPALKQVQRELVLVVDQKPDMPISVALSQKNSGC
;
A
#
# COMPACT_ATOMS: atom_id res chain seq x y z
N MET A 1 15.88 6.51 2.89
CA MET A 1 14.54 6.34 3.47
C MET A 1 13.54 6.36 2.32
N SER A 2 12.39 5.70 2.44
CA SER A 2 11.35 5.82 1.42
C SER A 2 10.60 7.14 1.59
N ARG A 3 10.07 7.69 0.49
CA ARG A 3 9.27 8.91 0.52
C ARG A 3 8.06 8.80 1.47
N LEU A 4 7.51 7.59 1.59
CA LEU A 4 6.43 7.26 2.54
C LEU A 4 6.89 7.37 4.00
N SER A 5 8.11 6.89 4.31
CA SER A 5 8.72 7.03 5.63
C SER A 5 8.89 8.50 6.02
N ASP A 6 9.35 9.32 5.08
CA ASP A 6 9.56 10.76 5.32
C ASP A 6 8.23 11.48 5.56
N LEU A 7 7.17 11.10 4.83
CA LEU A 7 5.81 11.61 5.04
C LEU A 7 5.30 11.30 6.45
N TYR A 8 5.39 10.03 6.89
CA TYR A 8 4.94 9.65 8.24
C TYR A 8 5.74 10.35 9.33
N LYS A 9 7.05 10.52 9.15
CA LYS A 9 7.90 11.21 10.11
C LYS A 9 7.51 12.69 10.24
N ALA A 10 7.25 13.37 9.12
CA ALA A 10 6.79 14.76 9.13
C ALA A 10 5.46 14.91 9.89
N MET A 11 4.50 14.03 9.62
CA MET A 11 3.20 14.01 10.30
C MET A 11 3.32 13.74 11.80
N GLU A 12 4.18 12.80 12.19
CA GLU A 12 4.46 12.51 13.59
C GLU A 12 5.09 13.72 14.31
N THR A 13 6.02 14.42 13.64
CA THR A 13 6.63 15.64 14.19
C THR A 13 5.59 16.73 14.42
N LEU A 14 4.69 17.00 13.46
CA LEU A 14 3.64 18.01 13.64
C LEU A 14 2.75 17.70 14.85
N ARG A 15 2.37 16.43 15.02
CA ARG A 15 1.57 15.98 16.16
C ARG A 15 2.30 16.14 17.50
N LYS A 16 3.61 15.85 17.54
CA LYS A 16 4.43 16.00 18.76
C LYS A 16 4.54 17.44 19.22
N GLU A 17 4.57 18.39 18.29
CA GLU A 17 4.63 19.83 18.59
C GLU A 17 3.24 20.44 18.90
N GLY A 18 2.18 19.62 18.98
CA GLY A 18 0.83 20.07 19.30
C GLY A 18 0.12 20.79 18.16
N LEU A 19 0.65 20.68 16.93
CA LEU A 19 0.00 21.24 15.74
C LEU A 19 -1.09 20.28 15.26
N SER A 20 -2.30 20.81 15.09
CA SER A 20 -3.38 20.13 14.38
C SER A 20 -3.31 20.47 12.90
N LEU A 21 -3.70 19.52 12.06
CA LEU A 21 -3.81 19.73 10.63
C LEU A 21 -5.25 20.12 10.34
N ASP A 22 -5.45 21.11 9.48
CA ASP A 22 -6.76 21.40 8.95
C ASP A 22 -7.21 20.31 7.95
N GLU A 23 -8.51 20.28 7.63
CA GLU A 23 -9.09 19.26 6.74
C GLU A 23 -8.45 19.25 5.34
N ASP A 24 -8.04 20.39 4.82
CA ASP A 24 -7.45 20.49 3.48
C ASP A 24 -6.04 19.90 3.46
N LEU A 25 -5.24 20.11 4.51
CA LEU A 25 -3.94 19.52 4.65
C LEU A 25 -4.03 18.01 4.92
N GLU A 26 -4.99 17.56 5.72
CA GLU A 26 -5.24 16.12 5.92
C GLU A 26 -5.55 15.41 4.60
N ARG A 27 -6.43 16.00 3.77
CA ARG A 27 -6.74 15.46 2.44
C ARG A 27 -5.51 15.40 1.54
N GLN A 28 -4.71 16.46 1.49
CA GLN A 28 -3.48 16.49 0.70
C GLN A 28 -2.49 15.40 1.13
N VAL A 29 -2.37 15.16 2.44
CA VAL A 29 -1.50 14.11 2.98
C VAL A 29 -2.02 12.73 2.57
N THR A 30 -3.32 12.46 2.71
CA THR A 30 -3.93 11.21 2.28
C THR A 30 -3.75 10.98 0.78
N ASP A 31 -4.00 11.99 -0.05
CA ASP A 31 -3.81 11.89 -1.49
C ASP A 31 -2.35 11.63 -1.86
N LEU A 32 -1.41 12.28 -1.16
CA LEU A 32 0.01 12.06 -1.37
C LEU A 32 0.42 10.65 -0.96
N GLU A 33 -0.04 10.17 0.19
CA GLU A 33 0.18 8.81 0.70
C GLU A 33 -0.32 7.79 -0.32
N GLU A 34 -1.57 7.91 -0.79
CA GLU A 34 -2.13 7.02 -1.81
C GLU A 34 -1.33 7.04 -3.10
N ASN A 35 -0.89 8.23 -3.54
CA ASN A 35 -0.07 8.36 -4.74
C ASN A 35 1.27 7.64 -4.60
N ILE A 36 1.93 7.74 -3.45
CA ILE A 36 3.19 7.04 -3.17
C ILE A 36 2.93 5.52 -3.16
N ILE A 37 1.87 5.06 -2.51
CA ILE A 37 1.50 3.63 -2.49
C ILE A 37 1.28 3.12 -3.91
N LYS A 38 0.46 3.81 -4.70
CA LYS A 38 0.10 3.41 -6.07
C LYS A 38 1.31 3.42 -7.02
N LYS A 39 2.20 4.42 -6.91
CA LYS A 39 3.29 4.64 -7.88
C LYS A 39 4.62 4.04 -7.48
N GLU A 40 4.86 3.79 -6.20
CA GLU A 40 6.15 3.31 -5.70
C GLU A 40 6.01 1.94 -5.05
N ILE A 41 5.02 1.76 -4.15
CA ILE A 41 4.88 0.51 -3.37
C ILE A 41 4.31 -0.63 -4.22
N LEU A 42 3.18 -0.43 -4.90
CA LEU A 42 2.54 -1.49 -5.70
C LEU A 42 3.43 -2.02 -6.85
N PRO A 43 4.18 -1.18 -7.59
CA PRO A 43 5.14 -1.67 -8.58
C PRO A 43 6.24 -2.53 -7.95
N THR A 44 6.80 -2.11 -6.82
CA THR A 44 7.81 -2.89 -6.08
C THR A 44 7.27 -4.26 -5.66
N VAL A 45 6.02 -4.33 -5.19
CA VAL A 45 5.37 -5.60 -4.86
C VAL A 45 5.25 -6.47 -6.11
N THR A 46 4.79 -5.90 -7.21
CA THR A 46 4.61 -6.59 -8.50
C THR A 46 5.92 -7.20 -9.00
N GLU A 47 7.00 -6.42 -9.00
CA GLU A 47 8.34 -6.87 -9.43
C GLU A 47 8.84 -8.06 -8.60
N LYS A 48 8.56 -8.07 -7.29
CA LYS A 48 9.00 -9.14 -6.39
C LYS A 48 8.17 -10.42 -6.52
N ILE A 49 6.87 -10.31 -6.78
CA ILE A 49 5.98 -11.49 -6.86
C ILE A 49 5.92 -12.11 -8.27
N ALA A 50 6.11 -11.31 -9.33
CA ALA A 50 5.97 -11.78 -10.71
C ALA A 50 6.82 -13.03 -11.05
N PRO A 51 8.09 -13.14 -10.61
CA PRO A 51 8.89 -14.34 -10.86
C PRO A 51 8.28 -15.62 -10.27
N ALA A 52 7.69 -15.54 -9.07
CA ALA A 52 7.05 -16.68 -8.41
C ALA A 52 5.75 -17.12 -9.13
N LEU A 53 5.08 -16.19 -9.81
CA LEU A 53 3.84 -16.48 -10.54
C LEU A 53 4.07 -17.00 -11.96
N LYS A 54 5.30 -16.91 -12.50
CA LYS A 54 5.62 -17.27 -13.90
C LYS A 54 5.30 -18.73 -14.25
N GLN A 55 5.35 -19.64 -13.27
CA GLN A 55 5.04 -21.06 -13.48
C GLN A 55 3.53 -21.37 -13.54
N VAL A 56 2.68 -20.42 -13.13
CA VAL A 56 1.23 -20.62 -13.12
C VAL A 56 0.70 -20.43 -14.54
N GLN A 57 0.07 -21.47 -15.09
CA GLN A 57 -0.45 -21.49 -16.47
C GLN A 57 -1.93 -21.10 -16.59
N ARG A 58 -2.52 -20.51 -15.54
CA ARG A 58 -3.94 -20.10 -15.52
C ARG A 58 -4.07 -18.69 -14.94
N GLU A 59 -5.16 -18.01 -15.31
CA GLU A 59 -5.53 -16.73 -14.71
C GLU A 59 -5.77 -16.88 -13.20
N LEU A 60 -5.18 -15.99 -12.42
CA LEU A 60 -5.34 -15.92 -10.96
C LEU A 60 -5.57 -14.47 -10.55
N VAL A 61 -6.38 -14.28 -9.51
CA VAL A 61 -6.46 -13.02 -8.77
C VAL A 61 -5.98 -13.30 -7.37
N LEU A 62 -4.99 -12.53 -6.91
CA LEU A 62 -4.45 -12.62 -5.56
C LEU A 62 -4.94 -11.43 -4.74
N VAL A 63 -5.39 -11.69 -3.52
CA VAL A 63 -5.66 -10.68 -2.52
C VAL A 63 -4.50 -10.67 -1.54
N VAL A 64 -3.94 -9.49 -1.32
CA VAL A 64 -2.87 -9.27 -0.35
C VAL A 64 -3.48 -8.50 0.83
N ASP A 65 -3.51 -9.12 2.01
CA ASP A 65 -3.86 -8.45 3.27
C ASP A 65 -2.56 -8.10 3.99
N GLN A 66 -2.35 -6.81 4.21
CA GLN A 66 -1.19 -6.26 4.89
C GLN A 66 -1.65 -5.32 5.99
N LYS A 67 -1.14 -5.58 7.20
CA LYS A 67 -1.30 -4.72 8.37
C LYS A 67 0.08 -4.38 8.92
N PRO A 68 0.27 -3.18 9.50
CA PRO A 68 1.49 -2.86 10.22
C PRO A 68 1.79 -3.94 11.26
N ASP A 69 3.08 -4.31 11.37
CA ASP A 69 3.60 -5.28 12.36
C ASP A 69 3.05 -6.71 12.26
N MET A 70 2.29 -7.03 11.21
CA MET A 70 1.82 -8.39 10.94
C MET A 70 2.48 -8.96 9.68
N PRO A 71 2.71 -10.29 9.62
CA PRO A 71 3.15 -10.92 8.39
C PRO A 71 2.13 -10.70 7.28
N ILE A 72 2.62 -10.49 6.06
CA ILE A 72 1.78 -10.39 4.87
C ILE A 72 1.00 -11.69 4.67
N SER A 73 -0.29 -11.57 4.39
CA SER A 73 -1.15 -12.70 4.03
C SER A 73 -1.52 -12.60 2.55
N VAL A 74 -1.38 -13.70 1.81
CA VAL A 74 -1.72 -13.78 0.39
C VAL A 74 -2.72 -14.91 0.19
N ALA A 75 -3.87 -14.60 -0.38
CA ALA A 75 -4.94 -15.55 -0.66
C ALA A 75 -5.35 -15.51 -2.13
N LEU A 76 -5.81 -16.65 -2.64
CA LEU A 76 -6.51 -16.70 -3.92
C LEU A 76 -7.88 -16.04 -3.76
N SER A 77 -8.19 -15.09 -4.64
CA SER A 77 -9.55 -14.56 -4.74
C SER A 77 -10.46 -15.59 -5.41
N GLN A 78 -11.65 -15.79 -4.85
CA GLN A 78 -12.70 -16.53 -5.57
C GLN A 78 -13.20 -15.64 -6.70
N LYS A 79 -12.83 -15.97 -7.94
CA LYS A 79 -13.50 -15.40 -9.11
C LYS A 79 -14.91 -16.00 -9.09
N ASN A 80 -15.91 -15.24 -8.61
CA ASN A 80 -17.30 -15.61 -8.78
C ASN A 80 -17.54 -15.67 -10.29
N SER A 81 -17.52 -16.88 -10.85
CA SER A 81 -18.01 -17.16 -12.20
C SER A 81 -19.51 -16.89 -12.20
N GLY A 82 -19.89 -15.62 -12.32
CA GLY A 82 -21.27 -15.22 -12.57
C GLY A 82 -21.62 -15.64 -13.99
N CYS A 83 -22.54 -16.59 -14.09
CA CYS A 83 -23.24 -16.97 -15.32
C CYS A 83 -24.07 -15.81 -15.88
#